data_AF-A0A1V4V0H7-F1
#
_entry.id   AF-A0A1V4V0H7-F1
#
_cell.length_a   1.000
_cell.length_b   1.000
_cell.length_c   1.000
_cell.angle_alpha   90.00
_cell.angle_beta   90.00
_cell.angle_gamma   90.00
#
_symmetry.space_group_name_H-M   'P 1'
#
loop_
_entity.id
_entity.type
_entity.pdbx_description
1 polymer ?
#
loop_
_entity_poly.entity_id
_entity_poly.type
_entity_poly.pdbx_seq_one_letter_code
_entity_poly.pdbx_strand_id
1 'polypeptide(L)' 'MKVEISIDGKSLPLNDFTQEIIGNVSAGMAESLRGVGPDWKTLIIRVERDSGRLL' A
#
# COMPACT_ATOMS: atom_id res chain seq x y z
N MET A 1 -2.17 11.55 -4.82
CA MET A 1 -1.29 10.70 -4.01
C MET A 1 -0.32 9.98 -4.93
N LYS A 2 0.87 9.57 -4.46
CA LYS A 2 1.80 8.76 -5.25
C LYS A 2 1.98 7.41 -4.54
N VAL A 3 1.60 6.33 -5.22
CA VAL A 3 1.78 4.96 -4.76
C VAL A 3 3.03 4.38 -5.41
N GLU A 4 3.81 3.68 -4.59
CA GLU A 4 4.95 2.88 -5.02
C GLU A 4 4.71 1.44 -4.55
N ILE A 5 4.82 0.48 -5.47
CA ILE A 5 4.71 -0.94 -5.17
C ILE A 5 6.02 -1.62 -5.52
N SER A 6 6.51 -2.43 -4.60
CA SER A 6 7.63 -3.33 -4.81
C SER A 6 7.18 -4.77 -4.61
N ILE A 7 7.45 -5.64 -5.59
CA ILE A 7 7.25 -7.09 -5.49
C ILE A 7 8.63 -7.74 -5.59
N ASP A 8 8.98 -8.55 -4.59
CA ASP A 8 10.28 -9.22 -4.50
C ASP A 8 11.47 -8.25 -4.67
N GLY A 9 11.36 -7.07 -4.06
CA GLY A 9 12.37 -6.01 -4.13
C GLY A 9 12.41 -5.23 -5.45
N LYS A 10 11.54 -5.53 -6.41
CA LYS A 10 11.45 -4.83 -7.70
C LYS A 10 10.31 -3.83 -7.70
N SER A 11 10.63 -2.56 -7.93
CA SER A 11 9.62 -1.51 -8.12
C SER A 11 8.92 -1.69 -9.46
N LEU A 12 7.59 -1.60 -9.46
CA LEU A 12 6.77 -1.75 -10.65
C LEU A 12 6.13 -0.41 -11.04
N PRO A 13 6.16 -0.02 -12.32
CA PRO A 13 5.46 1.18 -12.77
C PRO A 13 3.95 0.97 -12.66
N LEU A 14 3.26 2.00 -12.16
CA LEU A 14 1.80 2.02 -12.05
C LEU A 14 1.23 3.04 -13.03
N ASN A 15 0.15 2.67 -13.71
CA ASN A 15 -0.63 3.61 -14.53
C ASN A 15 -1.58 4.45 -13.65
N ASP A 16 -2.19 5.47 -14.24
CA ASP A 16 -3.06 6.42 -13.54
C ASP A 16 -4.22 5.73 -12.81
N PHE A 17 -4.87 4.78 -13.47
CA PHE A 17 -5.95 3.99 -12.88
C PHE A 17 -5.50 3.25 -11.62
N THR A 18 -4.33 2.60 -11.66
CA THR A 18 -3.80 1.83 -10.52
C THR A 18 -3.32 2.75 -9.39
N GLN A 19 -2.71 3.89 -9.73
CA GLN A 19 -2.35 4.93 -8.77
C GLN A 19 -3.57 5.44 -7.99
N GLU A 20 -4.67 5.70 -8.70
CA GLU A 20 -5.90 6.22 -8.11
C GLU A 20 -6.57 5.21 -7.18
N ILE A 21 -6.82 3.98 -7.66
CA ILE A 21 -7.52 2.97 -6.86
C ILE A 21 -6.72 2.64 -5.59
N ILE A 22 -5.43 2.32 -5.73
CA ILE A 22 -4.64 1.88 -4.58
C ILE A 22 -4.44 3.06 -3.62
N GLY A 23 -4.24 4.27 -4.14
CA GLY A 23 -4.12 5.47 -3.34
C GLY A 23 -5.36 5.70 -2.48
N ASN A 24 -6.53 5.79 -3.10
CA ASN A 24 -7.78 6.09 -2.41
C ASN A 24 -8.15 5.02 -1.36
N VAL A 25 -7.99 3.73 -1.70
CA VAL A 25 -8.25 2.63 -0.75
C VAL A 25 -7.28 2.69 0.42
N SER A 26 -5.99 2.91 0.17
CA SER A 26 -4.97 2.94 1.22
C SER A 26 -5.14 4.15 2.15
N ALA A 27 -5.53 5.31 1.61
CA ALA A 27 -5.86 6.49 2.41
C ALA A 27 -7.08 6.23 3.31
N GLY A 28 -8.17 5.68 2.75
CA GLY A 28 -9.35 5.32 3.53
C GLY A 28 -9.05 4.30 4.63
N MET A 29 -8.17 3.33 4.35
CA MET A 29 -7.66 2.42 5.37
C MET A 29 -6.94 3.18 6.50
N ALA A 30 -5.98 4.05 6.18
CA ALA A 30 -5.22 4.81 7.19
C ALA A 30 -6.13 5.69 8.06
N GLU A 31 -7.09 6.40 7.43
CA GLU A 31 -8.04 7.28 8.12
C GLU A 31 -9.01 6.53 9.05
N SER A 32 -9.26 5.25 8.76
CA SER A 32 -10.08 4.39 9.63
C SER A 32 -9.36 3.89 10.89
N LEU A 33 -8.02 4.00 10.94
CA LEU A 33 -7.22 3.50 12.07
C LEU A 33 -7.24 4.49 13.23
N ARG A 34 -7.51 3.98 14.45
CA ARG A 34 -7.36 4.78 15.67
C ARG A 34 -5.91 5.23 15.85
N GLY A 35 -5.72 6.51 16.16
CA GLY A 35 -4.41 7.10 16.41
C GLY A 35 -3.73 7.72 15.19
N VAL A 36 -4.32 7.60 13.99
CA VAL A 36 -3.87 8.34 12.81
C VAL A 36 -4.59 9.70 12.79
N GLY A 37 -3.81 10.78 12.91
CA GLY A 37 -4.32 12.14 12.79
C GLY A 37 -4.56 12.53 11.32
N PRO A 38 -5.38 13.56 11.05
CA PRO A 38 -5.71 13.99 9.68
C PRO A 38 -4.51 14.51 8.87
N ASP A 39 -3.38 14.79 9.54
CA ASP A 39 -2.23 15.45 8.94
C ASP A 39 -1.15 14.49 8.42
N TRP A 40 -1.43 13.18 8.44
CA TRP A 40 -0.49 12.12 8.06
C TRP A 40 0.10 12.37 6.66
N LYS A 41 1.37 12.01 6.48
CA LYS A 41 2.13 12.29 5.24
C LYS A 41 2.45 11.05 4.43
N THR A 42 2.62 9.91 5.08
CA THR A 42 3.05 8.67 4.43
C THR A 42 2.44 7.47 5.14
N LEU A 43 1.94 6.52 4.35
CA LEU A 43 1.52 5.21 4.80
C LEU A 43 2.47 4.17 4.17
N ILE A 44 3.00 3.26 4.99
CA ILE A 44 3.82 2.14 4.52
C ILE A 44 3.05 0.86 4.83
N ILE A 45 2.67 0.11 3.80
CA ILE A 45 2.05 -1.19 3.92
C ILE A 45 3.06 -2.24 3.48
N ARG A 46 3.36 -3.21 4.35
CA ARG A 46 4.16 -4.39 4.02
C ARG A 46 3.28 -5.62 4.11
N VAL A 47 3.18 -6.36 3.03
CA VAL A 47 2.45 -7.63 2.96
C VAL A 47 3.45 -8.71 2.58
N GLU A 48 3.57 -9.74 3.41
CA GLU A 48 4.38 -10.92 3.12
C GLU A 48 3.45 -12.08 2.82
N ARG A 49 3.67 -12.74 1.69
CA ARG A 49 2.95 -13.97 1.36
C ARG A 49 3.75 -15.13 1.93
N ASP A 50 3.11 -15.94 2.78
CA ASP A 50 3.75 -17.17 3.25
C ASP A 50 4.03 -18.08 2.06
N SER A 51 5.31 -18.42 1.91
CA SER A 51 5.79 -19.33 0.87
C SER A 51 5.54 -20.75 1.37
N GLY A 52 4.27 -21.15 1.45
CA GLY A 52 3.87 -22.47 1.92
C GLY A 52 4.58 -23.57 1.12
N ARG A 53 5.74 -24.02 1.61
CA ARG A 53 6.33 -25.29 1.25
C ARG A 53 5.51 -26.32 2.01
N LEU A 54 4.51 -26.87 1.33
CA LEU A 54 3.88 -28.12 1.76
C LEU A 54 5.00 -29.16 1.86
N LEU A 55 5.34 -29.54 3.10
CA LEU A 55 6.08 -30.76 3.40
C LEU A 55 5.15 -31.96 3.20
#